data_AF-A0AAD6AK97-F1
#
_entry.id   AF-A0AAD6AK97-F1
#
_cell.length_a   1.000
_cell.length_b   1.000
_cell.length_c   1.000
_cell.angle_alpha   90.00
_cell.angle_beta   90.00
_cell.angle_gamma   90.00
#
_symmetry.space_group_name_H-M   'P 1'
#
loop_
_entity.id
_entity.type
_entity.pdbx_description
1 polymer ?
#
loop_
_entity_poly.entity_id
_entity_poly.type
_entity_poly.pdbx_seq_one_letter_code
_entity_poly.pdbx_strand_id
1 'polypeptide(L)'
;METAGNFGVLKEEINDLREGFGELKIRADAAELRIAENEDREIAAWAKKDIRVKDCRIFFDEDFTTQVFKERAKYRQVRKQLQERNIKSRILFPAKLKLFEKNGKVRVFNNPQDAAQGLLEYGVNMESPAGEPDLESTLQTSGWQTHRSRNRRTPGCELMSDVKTLIDSLDRHERAKE
;
A
#
# COMPACT_ATOMS: atom_id res chain seq x y z
N MET A 1 -57.97 -16.59 -18.97
CA MET A 1 -57.32 -15.51 -19.75
C MET A 1 -56.93 -14.41 -18.77
N GLU A 2 -55.78 -14.51 -18.12
CA GLU A 2 -55.30 -13.49 -17.17
C GLU A 2 -53.81 -13.20 -17.44
N THR A 3 -53.52 -12.61 -18.58
CA THR A 3 -52.15 -12.19 -18.93
C THR A 3 -52.06 -10.72 -19.37
N ALA A 4 -53.21 -10.05 -19.57
CA ALA A 4 -53.23 -8.66 -20.04
C ALA A 4 -53.07 -7.62 -18.91
N GLY A 5 -53.48 -7.93 -17.67
CA GLY A 5 -53.40 -7.01 -16.52
C GLY A 5 -51.97 -6.79 -16.00
N ASN A 6 -51.12 -7.81 -16.04
CA ASN A 6 -49.77 -7.75 -15.46
C ASN A 6 -48.80 -6.88 -16.28
N PHE A 7 -49.02 -6.74 -17.59
CA PHE A 7 -48.13 -5.98 -18.46
C PHE A 7 -48.28 -4.46 -18.31
N GLY A 8 -49.45 -3.98 -17.87
CA GLY A 8 -49.69 -2.57 -17.57
C GLY A 8 -48.94 -2.13 -16.30
N VAL A 9 -49.05 -2.93 -15.24
CA VAL A 9 -48.36 -2.71 -13.97
C VAL A 9 -46.83 -2.76 -14.15
N LEU A 10 -46.32 -3.73 -14.91
CA LEU A 10 -44.90 -3.81 -15.26
C LEU A 10 -44.39 -2.59 -16.05
N LYS A 11 -45.24 -1.98 -16.90
CA LYS A 11 -44.86 -0.77 -17.64
C LYS A 11 -44.77 0.45 -16.73
N GLU A 12 -45.69 0.59 -15.77
CA GLU A 12 -45.62 1.64 -14.76
C GLU A 12 -44.37 1.46 -13.88
N GLU A 13 -44.11 0.26 -13.37
CA GLU A 13 -42.90 -0.04 -12.58
C GLU A 13 -41.61 0.26 -13.35
N ILE A 14 -41.53 -0.08 -14.65
CA ILE A 14 -40.37 0.25 -15.49
C ILE A 14 -40.21 1.77 -15.65
N ASN A 15 -41.31 2.51 -15.74
CA ASN A 15 -41.27 3.96 -15.90
C ASN A 15 -40.84 4.63 -14.59
N ASP A 16 -41.37 4.19 -13.46
CA ASP A 16 -41.00 4.65 -12.11
C ASP A 16 -39.52 4.37 -11.81
N LEU A 17 -39.02 3.20 -12.22
CA LEU A 17 -37.59 2.87 -12.12
C LEU A 17 -36.73 3.76 -13.01
N ARG A 18 -37.20 4.12 -14.21
CA ARG A 18 -36.48 5.02 -15.12
C ARG A 18 -36.40 6.43 -14.56
N GLU A 19 -37.49 6.92 -13.96
CA GLU A 19 -37.53 8.22 -13.29
C GLU A 19 -36.63 8.23 -12.04
N GLY A 20 -36.71 7.21 -11.19
CA GLY A 20 -35.83 7.05 -10.04
C GLY A 20 -34.35 6.96 -10.41
N PHE A 21 -34.02 6.32 -11.53
CA PHE A 21 -32.65 6.28 -12.06
C PHE A 21 -32.20 7.66 -12.60
N GLY A 22 -33.12 8.44 -13.18
CA GLY A 22 -32.88 9.82 -13.58
C GLY A 22 -32.54 10.72 -12.39
N GLU A 23 -33.29 10.61 -11.30
CA GLU A 23 -32.97 11.32 -10.05
C GLU A 23 -31.65 10.88 -9.44
N LEU A 24 -31.38 9.57 -9.44
CA LEU A 24 -30.13 9.01 -8.91
C LEU A 24 -28.93 9.51 -9.72
N LYS A 25 -29.08 9.63 -11.04
CA LYS A 25 -28.07 10.19 -11.93
C LYS A 25 -27.81 11.68 -11.64
N ILE A 26 -28.85 12.48 -11.47
CA ILE A 26 -28.73 13.89 -11.06
C ILE A 26 -27.98 14.01 -9.72
N ARG A 27 -28.29 13.14 -8.75
CA ARG A 27 -27.61 13.13 -7.44
C ARG A 27 -26.14 12.67 -7.57
N ALA A 28 -25.84 11.71 -8.44
CA ALA A 28 -24.49 11.26 -8.72
C ALA A 28 -23.66 12.38 -9.38
N ASP A 29 -24.19 13.00 -10.45
CA ASP A 29 -23.56 14.13 -11.14
C ASP A 29 -23.31 15.32 -10.17
N ALA A 30 -24.26 15.59 -9.26
CA ALA A 30 -24.12 16.62 -8.23
C ALA A 30 -23.09 16.25 -7.14
N ALA A 31 -22.94 14.96 -6.80
CA ALA A 31 -21.92 14.49 -5.89
C ALA A 31 -20.52 14.58 -6.53
N GLU A 32 -20.42 14.23 -7.81
CA GLU A 32 -19.19 14.39 -8.61
C GLU A 32 -18.75 15.85 -8.67
N LEU A 33 -19.68 16.79 -8.89
CA LEU A 33 -19.40 18.23 -8.84
C LEU A 33 -18.91 18.70 -7.46
N ARG A 34 -19.50 18.18 -6.36
CA ARG A 34 -19.05 18.50 -4.99
C ARG A 34 -17.68 17.93 -4.65
N ILE A 35 -17.35 16.74 -5.16
CA ILE A 35 -16.03 16.14 -5.00
C ILE A 35 -15.00 16.99 -5.74
N ALA A 36 -15.28 17.37 -6.99
CA ALA A 36 -14.41 18.25 -7.77
C ALA A 36 -14.21 19.65 -7.13
N GLU A 37 -15.29 20.27 -6.62
CA GLU A 37 -15.20 21.56 -5.92
C GLU A 37 -14.38 21.49 -4.61
N ASN A 38 -14.46 20.37 -3.90
CA ASN A 38 -13.64 20.15 -2.70
C ASN A 38 -12.16 19.96 -3.06
N GLU A 39 -11.85 19.26 -4.14
CA GLU A 39 -10.50 19.15 -4.68
C GLU A 39 -9.93 20.52 -5.10
N ASP A 40 -10.75 21.36 -5.76
CA ASP A 40 -10.36 22.72 -6.17
C ASP A 40 -10.06 23.65 -4.99
N ARG A 41 -10.79 23.52 -3.87
CA ARG A 41 -10.53 24.29 -2.64
C ARG A 41 -9.21 23.91 -2.00
N GLU A 42 -8.87 22.63 -1.99
CA GLU A 42 -7.59 22.15 -1.47
C GLU A 42 -6.43 22.66 -2.33
N ILE A 43 -6.58 22.61 -3.67
CA ILE A 43 -5.62 23.18 -4.62
C ILE A 43 -5.46 24.69 -4.43
N ALA A 44 -6.58 25.44 -4.27
CA ALA A 44 -6.56 26.89 -4.09
C ALA A 44 -5.99 27.33 -2.74
N ALA A 45 -6.26 26.57 -1.66
CA ALA A 45 -5.63 26.78 -0.36
C ALA A 45 -4.13 26.50 -0.45
N TRP A 46 -3.71 25.40 -1.07
CA TRP A 46 -2.29 25.07 -1.23
C TRP A 46 -1.55 26.03 -2.16
N ALA A 47 -2.25 26.68 -3.10
CA ALA A 47 -1.70 27.75 -3.92
C ALA A 47 -1.40 29.02 -3.10
N LYS A 48 -2.19 29.29 -2.06
CA LYS A 48 -1.98 30.41 -1.13
C LYS A 48 -0.97 30.00 -0.05
N LYS A 49 0.32 30.30 -0.28
CA LYS A 49 1.43 29.97 0.64
C LYS A 49 1.39 30.63 2.03
N ASP A 50 0.46 31.56 2.25
CA ASP A 50 0.29 32.30 3.51
C ASP A 50 -1.19 32.27 3.93
N ILE A 51 -1.58 31.21 4.63
CA ILE A 51 -2.91 31.08 5.22
C ILE A 51 -2.81 31.52 6.68
N ARG A 52 -3.59 32.55 7.03
CA ARG A 52 -3.62 33.12 8.38
C ARG A 52 -5.03 33.05 8.94
N VAL A 53 -5.15 32.64 10.19
CA VAL A 53 -6.39 32.68 10.98
C VAL A 53 -6.09 33.48 12.24
N LYS A 54 -6.81 34.60 12.46
CA LYS A 54 -6.57 35.51 13.60
C LYS A 54 -5.10 35.95 13.72
N ASP A 55 -4.50 36.33 12.59
CA ASP A 55 -3.09 36.68 12.44
C ASP A 55 -2.06 35.58 12.75
N CYS A 56 -2.50 34.38 13.12
CA CYS A 56 -1.65 33.20 13.26
C CYS A 56 -1.53 32.48 11.91
N ARG A 57 -0.29 32.27 11.46
CA ARG A 57 -0.02 31.46 10.28
C ARG A 57 -0.29 29.99 10.59
N ILE A 58 -1.15 29.37 9.80
CA ILE A 58 -1.46 27.94 9.90
C ILE A 58 -0.93 27.18 8.70
N PHE A 59 -0.54 25.93 8.91
CA PHE A 59 -0.04 25.03 7.88
C PHE A 59 -1.03 23.86 7.74
N PHE A 60 -1.31 23.49 6.51
CA PHE A 60 -2.03 22.27 6.19
C PHE A 60 -0.98 21.26 5.75
N ASP A 61 -0.77 20.25 6.58
CA ASP A 61 0.08 19.12 6.25
C ASP A 61 -0.79 17.96 5.76
N GLU A 62 -0.23 17.18 4.84
CA GLU A 62 -0.86 15.96 4.34
C GLU A 62 -0.87 14.88 5.45
N ASP A 63 -2.04 14.32 5.78
CA ASP A 63 -2.18 13.30 6.84
C ASP A 63 -1.81 11.90 6.32
N PHE A 64 -0.51 11.59 6.32
CA PHE A 64 -0.01 10.30 5.83
C PHE A 64 0.17 9.25 6.93
N THR A 65 0.03 7.99 6.54
CA THR A 65 0.41 6.87 7.40
C THR A 65 1.92 6.87 7.66
N THR A 66 2.34 6.33 8.81
CA THR A 66 3.76 6.24 9.20
C THR A 66 4.62 5.53 8.16
N GLN A 67 4.07 4.53 7.47
CA GLN A 67 4.75 3.81 6.39
C GLN A 67 5.09 4.76 5.23
N VAL A 68 4.11 5.56 4.78
CA VAL A 68 4.31 6.55 3.71
C VAL A 68 5.34 7.59 4.11
N PHE A 69 5.33 8.06 5.37
CA PHE A 69 6.36 8.97 5.88
C PHE A 69 7.76 8.37 5.85
N LYS A 70 7.92 7.10 6.26
CA LYS A 70 9.21 6.39 6.19
C LYS A 70 9.71 6.27 4.76
N GLU A 71 8.84 5.89 3.82
CA GLU A 71 9.20 5.79 2.41
C GLU A 71 9.61 7.15 1.82
N ARG A 72 8.83 8.21 2.11
CA ARG A 72 9.16 9.58 1.66
C ARG A 72 10.46 10.10 2.27
N ALA A 73 10.78 9.71 3.51
CA ALA A 73 12.00 10.13 4.19
C ALA A 73 13.27 9.65 3.47
N LYS A 74 13.22 8.48 2.80
CA LYS A 74 14.34 7.94 2.00
C LYS A 74 14.78 8.89 0.89
N TYR A 75 13.84 9.64 0.31
CA TYR A 75 14.14 10.60 -0.75
C TYR A 75 14.67 11.96 -0.26
N ARG A 76 14.80 12.19 1.06
CA ARG A 76 15.28 13.49 1.59
C ARG A 76 16.67 13.83 1.09
N GLN A 77 17.61 12.88 1.20
CA GLN A 77 18.99 13.08 0.75
C GLN A 77 19.08 13.19 -0.78
N VAL A 78 18.36 12.33 -1.49
CA VAL A 78 18.22 12.36 -2.95
C VAL A 78 17.74 13.71 -3.46
N ARG A 79 16.73 14.29 -2.81
CA ARG A 79 16.17 15.59 -3.20
C ARG A 79 17.19 16.72 -3.03
N LYS A 80 18.00 16.68 -1.98
CA LYS A 80 19.09 17.64 -1.77
C LYS A 80 20.12 17.55 -2.91
N GLN A 81 20.58 16.34 -3.22
CA GLN A 81 21.52 16.09 -4.32
C GLN A 81 20.96 16.52 -5.69
N LEU A 82 19.66 16.30 -5.95
CA LEU A 82 19.00 16.74 -7.18
C LEU A 82 18.90 18.27 -7.27
N GLN A 83 18.63 18.93 -6.15
CA GLN A 83 18.59 20.40 -6.08
C GLN A 83 19.96 21.02 -6.36
N GLU A 84 21.03 20.46 -5.80
CA GLU A 84 22.41 20.89 -6.06
C GLU A 84 22.78 20.78 -7.56
N ARG A 85 22.21 19.79 -8.26
CA ARG A 85 22.39 19.56 -9.70
C ARG A 85 21.41 20.34 -10.59
N ASN A 86 20.60 21.23 -10.02
CA ASN A 86 19.56 22.00 -10.72
C ASN A 86 18.52 21.13 -11.44
N ILE A 87 18.24 19.92 -10.93
CA ILE A 87 17.18 19.05 -11.42
C ILE A 87 15.95 19.26 -10.53
N LYS A 88 14.87 19.77 -11.12
CA LYS A 88 13.61 19.95 -10.41
C LYS A 88 13.00 18.57 -10.11
N SER A 89 12.64 18.34 -8.86
CA SER A 89 12.04 17.09 -8.41
C SER A 89 10.84 17.33 -7.49
N ARG A 90 9.87 16.42 -7.53
CA ARG A 90 8.71 16.39 -6.64
C ARG A 90 8.46 14.96 -6.17
N ILE A 91 8.11 14.81 -4.91
CA ILE A 91 7.62 13.53 -4.38
C ILE A 91 6.09 13.58 -4.45
N LEU A 92 5.51 12.58 -5.09
CA LEU A 92 4.06 12.41 -5.21
C LEU A 92 3.58 11.34 -4.23
N PHE A 93 2.29 11.38 -3.90
CA PHE A 93 1.64 10.33 -3.14
C PHE A 93 1.64 8.99 -3.89
N PRO A 94 1.82 7.85 -3.20
CA PRO A 94 2.23 7.71 -1.79
C PRO A 94 3.70 8.07 -1.55
N ALA A 95 4.65 7.54 -2.31
CA ALA A 95 6.07 7.87 -2.20
C ALA A 95 6.79 7.76 -3.57
N LYS A 96 6.23 8.39 -4.60
CA LYS A 96 6.74 8.31 -5.98
C LYS A 96 7.66 9.49 -6.29
N LEU A 97 8.81 9.25 -6.91
CA LEU A 97 9.74 10.33 -7.29
C LEU A 97 9.46 10.80 -8.73
N LYS A 98 9.08 12.06 -8.89
CA LYS A 98 8.91 12.73 -10.19
C LYS A 98 10.11 13.64 -10.47
N LEU A 99 10.79 13.40 -11.58
CA LEU A 99 11.87 14.24 -12.09
C LEU A 99 11.40 15.04 -13.31
N PHE A 100 11.81 16.29 -13.35
CA PHE A 100 11.66 17.16 -14.51
C PHE A 100 13.02 17.34 -15.17
N GLU A 101 13.20 16.68 -16.31
CA GLU A 101 14.44 16.83 -17.10
C GLU A 101 14.48 18.19 -17.80
N LYS A 102 15.69 18.64 -18.13
CA LYS A 102 15.90 19.87 -18.92
C LYS A 102 15.28 19.79 -20.32
N ASN A 103 15.14 18.57 -20.85
CA ASN A 103 14.55 18.31 -22.17
C ASN A 103 13.01 18.39 -22.15
N GLY A 104 12.39 18.82 -21.05
CA GLY A 104 10.93 18.86 -20.88
C GLY A 104 10.29 17.49 -20.61
N LYS A 105 11.08 16.40 -20.68
CA LYS A 105 10.62 15.06 -20.35
C LYS A 105 10.42 14.91 -18.85
N VAL A 106 9.33 14.23 -18.50
CA VAL A 106 8.98 13.91 -17.12
C VAL A 106 9.19 12.43 -16.90
N ARG A 107 10.02 12.06 -15.92
CA ARG A 107 10.16 10.67 -15.47
C ARG A 107 9.54 10.52 -14.08
N VAL A 108 8.79 9.43 -13.90
CA VAL A 108 8.17 9.09 -12.61
C VAL A 108 8.63 7.70 -12.21
N PHE A 109 9.21 7.59 -11.03
CA PHE A 109 9.61 6.34 -10.42
C PHE A 109 8.59 5.97 -9.34
N ASN A 110 8.02 4.77 -9.46
CA ASN A 110 7.00 4.30 -8.52
C ASN A 110 7.62 3.73 -7.24
N ASN A 111 8.80 3.09 -7.35
CA ASN A 111 9.50 2.45 -6.25
C ASN A 111 10.83 3.15 -5.92
N PRO A 112 11.28 3.09 -4.65
CA PRO A 112 12.62 3.53 -4.24
C PRO A 112 13.75 2.84 -4.99
N GLN A 113 13.61 1.56 -5.27
CA GLN A 113 14.61 0.73 -5.95
C GLN A 113 14.77 1.16 -7.41
N ASP A 114 13.65 1.33 -8.13
CA ASP A 114 13.65 1.83 -9.50
C ASP A 114 14.24 3.24 -9.57
N ALA A 115 13.92 4.08 -8.57
CA ALA A 115 14.50 5.40 -8.44
C ALA A 115 16.01 5.32 -8.22
N ALA A 116 16.50 4.45 -7.34
CA ALA A 116 17.93 4.30 -7.09
C ALA A 116 18.71 3.92 -8.36
N GLN A 117 18.17 2.99 -9.16
CA GLN A 117 18.78 2.61 -10.44
C GLN A 117 18.74 3.76 -11.46
N GLY A 118 17.60 4.44 -11.59
CA GLY A 118 17.45 5.56 -12.53
C GLY A 118 18.25 6.80 -12.14
N LEU A 119 18.50 7.01 -10.84
CA LEU A 119 19.23 8.15 -10.30
C LEU A 119 20.75 8.07 -10.53
N LEU A 120 21.27 6.85 -10.73
CA LEU A 120 22.67 6.64 -11.13
C LEU A 120 22.99 7.34 -12.47
N GLU A 121 22.04 7.39 -13.41
CA GLU A 121 22.17 8.13 -14.68
C GLU A 121 22.47 9.62 -14.44
N TYR A 122 22.00 10.17 -13.32
CA TYR A 122 22.18 11.57 -12.92
C TYR A 122 23.29 11.77 -11.87
N GLY A 123 24.06 10.70 -11.58
CA GLY A 123 25.14 10.71 -10.58
C GLY A 123 24.66 10.86 -9.13
N VAL A 124 23.38 10.63 -8.86
CA VAL A 124 22.79 10.72 -7.53
C VAL A 124 22.86 9.34 -6.88
N ASN A 125 23.53 9.25 -5.72
CA ASN A 125 23.55 8.01 -4.96
C ASN A 125 22.37 8.00 -3.99
N MET A 126 21.46 7.05 -4.18
CA MET A 126 20.40 6.72 -3.24
C MET A 126 20.81 5.44 -2.53
N GLU A 127 21.01 5.53 -1.22
CA GLU A 127 21.20 4.34 -0.40
C GLU A 127 19.91 3.54 -0.46
N SER A 128 19.90 2.48 -1.27
CA SER A 128 18.76 1.60 -1.39
C SER A 128 18.53 1.01 0.00
N PRO A 129 17.35 1.22 0.62
CA PRO A 129 17.07 0.50 1.85
C PRO A 129 17.19 -0.99 1.50
N ALA A 130 18.11 -1.68 2.16
CA ALA A 130 18.04 -3.12 2.24
C ALA A 130 16.58 -3.44 2.60
N GLY A 131 15.95 -4.35 1.83
CA GLY A 131 14.55 -4.69 2.01
C GLY A 131 14.24 -4.86 3.50
N GLU A 132 13.09 -4.33 3.95
CA GLU A 132 12.76 -4.33 5.37
C GLU A 132 13.13 -5.69 5.97
N PRO A 133 13.98 -5.72 7.02
CA PRO A 133 14.44 -6.98 7.59
C PRO A 133 13.21 -7.79 7.92
N ASP A 134 13.21 -9.06 7.49
CA ASP A 134 12.13 -10.00 7.75
C ASP A 134 11.63 -9.83 9.19
N LEU A 135 10.31 -9.83 9.39
CA LEU A 135 9.70 -9.57 10.69
C LEU A 135 10.30 -10.51 11.74
N GLU A 136 10.56 -11.75 11.36
CA GLU A 136 11.24 -12.75 12.18
C GLU A 136 12.68 -12.31 12.55
N SER A 137 13.48 -11.83 11.58
CA SER A 137 14.82 -11.30 11.83
C SER A 137 14.83 -10.09 12.78
N THR A 138 13.84 -9.20 12.66
CA THR A 138 13.71 -8.02 13.53
C THR A 138 13.34 -8.41 14.96
N LEU A 139 12.41 -9.36 15.12
CA LEU A 139 12.01 -9.88 16.43
C LEU A 139 13.16 -10.60 17.13
N GLN A 140 13.93 -11.42 16.40
CA GLN A 140 15.10 -12.10 16.95
C GLN A 140 16.19 -11.11 17.41
N THR A 141 16.46 -10.08 16.61
CA THR A 141 17.48 -9.05 16.93
C THR A 141 17.10 -8.21 18.15
N SER A 142 15.81 -7.95 18.33
CA SER A 142 15.28 -7.21 19.48
C SER A 142 15.13 -8.07 20.74
N GLY A 143 15.64 -9.30 20.74
CA GLY A 143 15.61 -10.21 21.88
C GLY A 143 14.25 -10.89 22.11
N TRP A 144 13.29 -10.68 21.22
CA TRP A 144 12.00 -11.35 21.25
C TRP A 144 12.16 -12.75 20.66
N GLN A 145 12.58 -13.68 21.52
CA GLN A 145 12.49 -15.10 21.20
C GLN A 145 11.02 -15.51 21.27
N THR A 146 10.43 -15.84 20.12
CA THR A 146 9.22 -16.67 20.12
C THR A 146 9.61 -17.96 20.80
N HIS A 147 9.16 -18.16 22.05
CA HIS A 147 9.17 -19.49 22.63
C HIS A 147 8.32 -20.34 21.70
N ARG A 148 8.96 -21.04 20.75
CA ARG A 148 8.33 -22.16 20.05
C ARG A 148 7.74 -22.96 21.18
N SER A 149 6.42 -23.04 21.22
CA SER A 149 5.68 -23.94 22.09
C SER A 149 6.32 -25.29 21.88
N ARG A 150 7.27 -25.63 22.76
CA ARG A 150 7.91 -26.93 22.82
C ARG A 150 6.73 -27.83 23.10
N ASN A 151 6.32 -28.59 22.07
CA ASN A 151 5.25 -29.56 22.07
C ASN A 151 4.65 -29.70 23.47
N ARG A 152 3.44 -29.16 23.69
CA ARG A 152 2.59 -29.75 24.72
C ARG A 152 2.50 -31.20 24.31
N ARG A 153 3.30 -32.04 24.96
CA ARG A 153 3.10 -33.48 24.97
C ARG A 153 1.71 -33.62 25.57
N THR A 154 0.71 -33.73 24.71
CA THR A 154 -0.59 -34.24 25.10
C THR A 154 -0.31 -35.63 25.66
N PRO A 155 -0.69 -35.91 26.92
CA PRO A 155 -0.54 -37.24 27.51
C PRO A 155 -1.61 -38.15 26.89
N GLY A 156 -1.34 -38.62 25.67
CA GLY A 156 -2.28 -39.44 24.90
C GLY A 156 -1.74 -40.07 23.62
N CYS A 157 -0.50 -39.81 23.21
CA CYS A 157 0.09 -40.42 22.01
C CYS A 157 1.44 -41.09 22.31
N GLU A 158 1.44 -42.08 23.21
CA GLU A 158 2.61 -42.97 23.41
C GLU A 158 2.63 -44.16 22.42
N LEU A 159 1.54 -44.45 21.70
CA LEU A 159 1.48 -45.62 20.83
C LEU A 159 2.29 -45.51 19.52
N MET A 160 2.77 -44.31 19.14
CA MET A 160 3.44 -44.10 17.84
C MET A 160 4.98 -44.02 17.92
N SER A 161 5.56 -43.84 19.10
CA SER A 161 7.02 -43.95 19.29
C SER A 161 7.47 -45.40 19.18
N ASP A 162 6.65 -46.31 19.71
CA ASP A 162 7.01 -47.72 19.87
C ASP A 162 7.05 -48.45 18.52
N VAL A 163 6.13 -48.09 17.61
CA VAL A 163 6.12 -48.60 16.22
C VAL A 163 7.37 -48.17 15.47
N LYS A 164 7.83 -46.92 15.67
CA LYS A 164 9.03 -46.41 15.00
C LYS A 164 10.29 -47.11 15.50
N THR A 165 10.37 -47.38 16.81
CA THR A 165 11.50 -48.12 17.39
C THR A 165 11.51 -49.59 16.99
N LEU A 166 10.35 -50.23 16.77
CA LEU A 166 10.25 -51.60 16.28
C LEU A 166 10.69 -51.73 14.82
N ILE A 167 10.29 -50.78 13.96
CA ILE A 167 10.72 -50.73 12.55
C ILE A 167 12.24 -50.55 12.48
N ASP A 168 12.81 -49.62 13.24
CA ASP A 168 14.26 -49.40 13.29
C ASP A 168 15.04 -50.59 13.89
N SER A 169 14.40 -51.42 14.71
CA SER A 169 15.02 -52.63 15.25
C SER A 169 15.00 -53.80 14.27
N LEU A 170 13.96 -53.93 13.45
CA LEU A 170 13.86 -54.94 12.39
C LEU A 170 14.87 -54.68 11.26
N ASP A 171 15.00 -53.41 10.85
CA ASP A 171 15.94 -52.96 9.82
C ASP A 171 17.41 -53.20 10.18
N ARG A 172 17.73 -53.22 11.47
CA ARG A 172 19.09 -53.49 11.99
C ARG A 172 19.44 -54.97 12.02
N HIS A 173 18.45 -55.85 12.12
CA HIS A 173 18.67 -57.30 12.10
C HIS A 173 18.75 -57.89 10.69
N GLU A 174 18.08 -57.29 9.70
CA GLU A 174 18.21 -57.73 8.30
C GLU A 174 19.58 -57.38 7.69
N ARG A 175 20.20 -56.26 8.10
CA ARG A 175 21.55 -55.86 7.64
C ARG A 175 22.71 -56.62 8.27
N ALA A 176 22.44 -57.52 9.22
CA ALA A 176 23.46 -58.31 9.93
C ALA A 176 23.53 -59.78 9.46
N LYS A 177 22.81 -60.12 8.39
CA LYS A 177 22.76 -61.48 7.80
C LYS A 177 23.31 -61.57 6.36
N GLU A 178 23.89 -60.49 5.84
CA GLU A 178 24.76 -60.49 4.65
C GLU A 178 26.23 -60.49 5.08
#